data_AF-A0A6C0KFK4-F1
#
_entry.id   AF-A0A6C0KFK4-F1
#
_cell.length_a   1.000
_cell.length_b   1.000
_cell.length_c   1.000
_cell.angle_alpha   90.00
_cell.angle_beta   90.00
_cell.angle_gamma   90.00
#
_symmetry.space_group_name_H-M   'P 1'
#
loop_
_entity.id
_entity.type
_entity.pdbx_description
1 polymer ?
#
loop_
_entity_poly.entity_id
_entity_poly.type
_entity_poly.pdbx_seq_one_letter_code
_entity_poly.pdbx_strand_id
1 'polypeptide(L)'
;MVYCKTCRHNTNYYRRNKEQRFNVKCCPHCDYETTGPKSALLAHIHSKHTPENERPFQCPCNICERGYAARANLQKHICKNHDTTMKVFNKNSFCYIINVNLPNTLSKEMFEFYIKHKGILTKDIGLNKKLSEEQFCYDICNNNITIQEFSKDCVLKKVNLA
;
A
#
# COMPACT_ATOMS: atom_id res chain seq x y z
N MET A 1 -10.06 -41.18 -8.90
CA MET A 1 -8.78 -40.45 -8.68
C MET A 1 -9.08 -39.17 -7.91
N VAL A 2 -8.59 -39.08 -6.67
CA VAL A 2 -8.79 -37.89 -5.81
C VAL A 2 -7.75 -36.85 -6.21
N TYR A 3 -8.21 -35.70 -6.70
CA TYR A 3 -7.33 -34.58 -7.03
C TYR A 3 -6.78 -33.95 -5.75
N CYS A 4 -5.49 -34.12 -5.50
CA CYS A 4 -4.78 -33.52 -4.37
C CYS A 4 -3.98 -32.30 -4.86
N LYS A 5 -4.39 -31.08 -4.49
CA LYS A 5 -3.63 -29.85 -4.77
C LYS A 5 -2.34 -29.86 -3.97
N THR A 6 -1.20 -30.07 -4.65
CA THR A 6 0.10 -29.87 -4.03
C THR A 6 0.31 -28.38 -3.70
N CYS A 7 1.07 -28.09 -2.65
CA CYS A 7 1.39 -26.74 -2.18
C CYS A 7 2.11 -25.84 -3.22
N ARG A 8 2.48 -26.37 -4.40
CA ARG A 8 3.11 -25.64 -5.51
C ARG A 8 2.26 -25.54 -6.78
N HIS A 9 0.96 -25.85 -6.70
CA HIS A 9 0.07 -25.87 -7.86
C HIS A 9 0.11 -24.58 -8.69
N ASN A 10 0.07 -23.41 -8.04
CA ASN A 10 0.11 -22.11 -8.73
C ASN A 10 1.43 -21.88 -9.48
N THR A 11 2.56 -22.20 -8.86
CA THR A 11 3.89 -22.06 -9.49
C THR A 11 4.03 -22.99 -10.70
N ASN A 12 3.55 -24.22 -10.58
CA ASN A 12 3.54 -25.17 -11.70
C ASN A 12 2.64 -24.71 -12.85
N TYR A 13 1.49 -24.09 -12.56
CA TYR A 13 0.64 -23.50 -13.59
C TYR A 13 1.37 -22.44 -14.40
N TYR A 14 1.98 -21.43 -13.74
CA TYR A 14 2.67 -20.35 -14.46
C TYR A 14 3.90 -20.85 -15.22
N ARG A 15 4.62 -21.84 -14.68
CA ARG A 15 5.74 -22.49 -15.38
C ARG A 15 5.28 -23.19 -16.64
N ARG A 16 4.25 -24.04 -16.55
CA ARG A 16 3.65 -24.72 -17.71
C ARG A 16 3.10 -23.71 -18.72
N ASN A 17 2.46 -22.64 -18.26
CA ASN A 17 1.94 -21.59 -19.14
C ASN A 17 3.06 -20.81 -19.84
N LYS A 18 4.21 -20.63 -19.19
CA LYS A 18 5.38 -20.01 -19.82
C LYS A 18 5.94 -20.89 -20.96
N GLU A 19 5.95 -22.21 -20.77
CA GLU A 19 6.42 -23.17 -21.77
C GLU A 19 5.43 -23.35 -22.92
N GLN A 20 4.16 -23.59 -22.60
CA GLN A 20 3.12 -23.97 -23.57
C GLN A 20 2.29 -22.80 -24.08
N ARG A 21 2.41 -21.62 -23.47
CA ARG A 21 1.73 -20.37 -23.87
C ARG A 21 0.21 -20.51 -24.11
N PHE A 22 -0.47 -21.37 -23.35
CA PHE A 22 -1.90 -21.64 -23.52
C PHE A 22 -2.82 -20.54 -22.94
N ASN A 23 -2.28 -19.62 -22.13
CA ASN A 23 -2.99 -18.48 -21.57
C ASN A 23 -2.12 -17.22 -21.62
N VAL A 24 -2.13 -16.53 -22.76
CA VAL A 24 -1.41 -15.27 -22.99
C VAL A 24 -2.35 -14.10 -22.74
N LYS A 25 -1.84 -13.06 -22.08
CA LYS A 25 -2.55 -11.80 -21.83
C LYS A 25 -1.86 -10.66 -22.55
N CYS A 26 -2.61 -9.91 -23.34
CA CYS A 26 -2.09 -8.83 -24.17
C CYS A 26 -2.41 -7.46 -23.58
N CYS A 27 -1.52 -6.50 -23.77
CA CYS A 27 -1.75 -5.10 -23.48
C CYS A 27 -2.71 -4.51 -24.52
N PRO A 28 -3.70 -3.70 -24.11
CA PRO A 28 -4.60 -3.04 -25.05
C PRO A 28 -3.98 -1.80 -25.73
N HIS A 29 -2.78 -1.37 -25.32
CA HIS A 29 -2.16 -0.12 -25.77
C HIS A 29 -0.84 -0.29 -26.53
N CYS A 30 -0.28 -1.50 -26.56
CA CYS A 30 0.94 -1.83 -27.31
C CYS A 30 1.05 -3.34 -27.52
N ASP A 31 2.09 -3.77 -28.23
CA ASP A 31 2.34 -5.18 -28.57
C ASP A 31 2.86 -6.03 -27.40
N TYR A 32 2.88 -5.49 -26.17
CA TYR A 32 3.32 -6.24 -25.00
C TYR A 32 2.32 -7.35 -24.66
N GLU A 33 2.86 -8.54 -24.40
CA GLU A 33 2.11 -9.69 -23.94
C GLU A 33 2.82 -10.41 -22.78
N THR A 34 2.05 -11.13 -21.96
CA THR A 34 2.59 -11.91 -20.85
C THR A 34 1.81 -13.19 -20.60
N THR A 35 2.53 -14.27 -20.33
CA THR A 35 1.99 -15.54 -19.80
C THR A 35 1.89 -15.54 -18.27
N GLY A 36 2.25 -14.42 -17.64
CA GLY A 36 2.23 -14.26 -16.20
C GLY A 36 0.84 -14.08 -15.58
N PRO A 37 0.77 -13.82 -14.26
CA PRO A 37 -0.47 -13.46 -13.58
C PRO A 37 -1.06 -12.15 -14.15
N LYS A 38 -2.36 -11.92 -13.92
CA LYS A 38 -3.04 -10.68 -14.38
C LYS A 38 -2.36 -9.42 -13.83
N SER A 39 -1.81 -9.50 -12.62
CA SER A 39 -1.05 -8.42 -11.99
C SER A 39 0.18 -8.00 -12.79
N ALA A 40 0.83 -8.92 -13.54
CA ALA A 40 1.98 -8.57 -14.39
C ALA A 40 1.56 -7.66 -15.55
N LEU A 41 0.42 -7.96 -16.19
CA LEU A 41 -0.12 -7.10 -17.25
C LEU A 41 -0.56 -5.73 -16.70
N LEU A 42 -1.24 -5.70 -15.55
CA LEU A 42 -1.65 -4.44 -14.92
C LEU A 42 -0.44 -3.58 -14.53
N ALA A 43 0.62 -4.18 -13.98
CA ALA A 43 1.84 -3.46 -13.66
C ALA A 43 2.50 -2.87 -14.92
N HIS A 44 2.50 -3.60 -16.03
CA HIS A 44 2.96 -3.09 -17.32
C HIS A 44 2.13 -1.86 -17.74
N ILE A 45 0.80 -1.99 -17.76
CA ILE A 45 -0.12 -0.89 -18.15
C ILE A 45 0.13 0.35 -17.29
N HIS A 46 0.13 0.19 -15.96
CA HIS A 46 0.39 1.32 -15.05
C HIS A 46 1.76 1.97 -15.27
N SER A 47 2.78 1.19 -15.63
CA SER A 47 4.14 1.71 -15.80
C SER A 47 4.39 2.40 -17.14
N LYS A 48 3.69 1.99 -18.20
CA LYS A 48 3.95 2.45 -19.58
C LYS A 48 2.85 3.31 -20.19
N HIS A 49 1.62 3.17 -19.70
CA HIS A 49 0.45 3.78 -20.31
C HIS A 49 -0.39 4.61 -19.32
N THR A 50 -0.06 4.60 -18.03
CA THR A 50 -0.73 5.45 -17.03
C THR A 50 0.17 6.64 -16.67
N PRO A 51 -0.35 7.88 -16.74
CA PRO A 51 0.32 9.08 -16.26
C PRO A 51 0.81 8.94 -14.81
N GLU A 52 1.89 9.65 -14.47
CA GLU A 52 2.58 9.50 -13.18
C GLU A 52 1.61 9.69 -11.99
N ASN A 53 0.82 10.76 -12.01
CA ASN A 53 -0.17 11.15 -11.00
C ASN A 53 -1.38 10.21 -10.90
N GLU A 54 -1.63 9.38 -11.91
CA GLU A 54 -2.75 8.43 -11.94
C GLU A 54 -2.34 7.00 -11.57
N ARG A 55 -1.04 6.77 -11.34
CA ARG A 55 -0.56 5.45 -10.94
C ARG A 55 -1.09 5.05 -9.55
N PRO A 56 -1.26 3.75 -9.28
CA PRO A 56 -1.90 3.31 -8.03
C PRO A 56 -1.14 3.66 -6.75
N PHE A 57 0.19 3.81 -6.82
CA PHE A 57 1.05 4.04 -5.66
C PHE A 57 1.79 5.38 -5.81
N GLN A 58 1.23 6.44 -5.23
CA GLN A 58 1.82 7.79 -5.26
C GLN A 58 2.83 8.02 -4.15
N CYS A 59 3.84 8.84 -4.41
CA CYS A 59 4.76 9.30 -3.38
C CYS A 59 4.02 10.22 -2.40
N PRO A 60 4.10 9.96 -1.08
CA PRO A 60 3.43 10.77 -0.06
C PRO A 60 4.13 12.11 0.24
N CYS A 61 5.25 12.40 -0.44
CA CYS A 61 6.01 13.63 -0.25
C CYS A 61 5.39 14.77 -1.07
N ASN A 62 5.05 15.90 -0.43
CA ASN A 62 4.36 17.02 -1.05
C ASN A 62 5.10 17.69 -2.23
N ILE A 63 6.42 17.48 -2.35
CA ILE A 63 7.25 18.05 -3.43
C ILE A 63 7.63 16.98 -4.48
N CYS A 64 7.08 15.76 -4.38
CA CYS A 64 7.40 14.66 -5.26
C CYS A 64 6.12 14.10 -5.90
N GLU A 65 5.95 14.35 -7.19
CA GLU A 65 4.78 13.89 -7.96
C GLU A 65 4.99 12.49 -8.59
N ARG A 66 5.97 11.72 -8.07
CA ARG A 66 6.29 10.38 -8.59
C ARG A 66 5.24 9.36 -8.17
N GLY A 67 4.84 8.53 -9.13
CA GLY A 67 3.86 7.47 -8.97
C GLY A 67 4.37 6.15 -9.56
N TYR A 68 3.92 5.04 -8.98
CA TYR A 68 4.50 3.73 -9.27
C TYR A 68 3.42 2.70 -9.57
N ALA A 69 3.75 1.78 -10.46
CA ALA A 69 2.90 0.63 -10.80
C ALA A 69 2.85 -0.43 -9.69
N ALA A 70 3.81 -0.43 -8.77
CA ALA A 70 3.95 -1.40 -7.70
C ALA A 70 4.46 -0.76 -6.40
N ARG A 71 3.87 -1.16 -5.27
CA ARG A 71 4.23 -0.70 -3.93
C ARG A 71 5.71 -0.86 -3.59
N ALA A 72 6.33 -1.98 -3.98
CA ALA A 72 7.75 -2.24 -3.72
C ALA A 72 8.66 -1.19 -4.40
N ASN A 73 8.25 -0.64 -5.55
CA ASN A 73 9.02 0.39 -6.24
C ASN A 73 8.88 1.75 -5.55
N LEU A 74 7.69 2.08 -5.06
CA LEU A 74 7.46 3.27 -4.23
C LEU A 74 8.30 3.22 -2.95
N GLN A 75 8.29 2.09 -2.23
CA GLN A 75 9.10 1.92 -1.01
C GLN A 75 10.60 2.11 -1.27
N LYS A 76 11.11 1.54 -2.38
CA LYS A 76 12.50 1.75 -2.80
C LYS A 76 12.79 3.21 -3.11
N HIS A 77 11.86 3.90 -3.77
CA HIS A 77 12.00 5.33 -4.05
C HIS A 77 12.08 6.15 -2.77
N ILE A 78 11.16 5.97 -1.83
CA ILE A 78 11.14 6.69 -0.55
C ILE A 78 12.45 6.48 0.21
N CYS A 79 12.90 5.23 0.31
CA CYS A 79 14.15 4.89 0.99
C CYS A 79 15.37 5.56 0.36
N LYS A 80 15.41 5.70 -0.97
CA LYS A 80 16.55 6.28 -1.69
C LYS A 80 16.53 7.79 -1.87
N ASN A 81 15.34 8.41 -1.88
CA ASN A 81 15.18 9.82 -2.28
C ASN A 81 14.65 10.71 -1.15
N HIS A 82 14.16 10.11 -0.06
CA HIS A 82 13.61 10.84 1.09
C HIS A 82 14.25 10.39 2.41
N ASP A 83 15.36 9.65 2.36
CA ASP A 83 16.11 9.11 3.52
C ASP A 83 15.23 8.49 4.62
N THR A 84 14.11 7.91 4.19
CA THR A 84 13.05 7.43 5.08
C THR A 84 12.90 5.93 4.92
N THR A 85 13.06 5.17 6.01
CA THR A 85 12.74 3.74 6.02
C THR A 85 11.25 3.56 6.29
N MET A 86 10.49 3.18 5.28
CA MET A 86 9.07 2.82 5.45
C MET A 86 8.95 1.63 6.42
N LYS A 87 8.61 1.90 7.68
CA LYS A 87 8.36 0.83 8.67
C LYS A 87 7.06 0.10 8.34
N VAL A 88 7.03 -1.19 8.67
CA VAL A 88 5.85 -2.03 8.49
C VAL A 88 4.82 -1.64 9.56
N PHE A 89 3.72 -1.07 9.09
CA PHE A 89 2.48 -0.91 9.84
C PHE A 89 2.06 -2.24 10.50
N ASN A 90 1.85 -2.24 11.82
CA ASN A 90 1.40 -3.44 12.53
C ASN A 90 -0.06 -3.73 12.15
N LYS A 91 -0.27 -4.75 11.32
CA LYS A 91 -1.62 -5.13 10.87
C LYS A 91 -2.45 -5.82 11.96
N ASN A 92 -1.84 -6.21 13.07
CA ASN A 92 -2.52 -6.88 14.18
C ASN A 92 -3.08 -5.90 15.21
N SER A 93 -2.69 -4.62 15.13
CA SER A 93 -3.31 -3.54 15.90
C SER A 93 -4.79 -3.44 15.55
N PHE A 94 -5.62 -3.08 16.52
CA PHE A 94 -7.05 -2.84 16.26
C PHE A 94 -7.31 -1.41 15.81
N CYS A 95 -6.70 -0.43 16.49
CA CYS A 95 -6.82 0.97 16.15
C CYS A 95 -5.61 1.78 16.63
N TYR A 96 -5.55 3.02 16.14
CA TYR A 96 -4.52 4.00 16.46
C TYR A 96 -5.16 5.30 16.91
N ILE A 97 -4.61 5.90 17.98
CA ILE A 97 -4.84 7.31 18.30
C ILE A 97 -3.69 8.11 17.70
N ILE A 98 -4.01 9.17 16.97
CA ILE A 98 -3.08 9.98 16.19
C ILE A 98 -2.93 11.36 16.86
N ASN A 99 -1.69 11.79 17.02
CA ASN A 99 -1.34 13.14 17.44
C ASN A 99 -0.49 13.79 16.36
N VAL A 100 -0.87 15.00 15.92
CA VAL A 100 -0.10 15.78 14.95
C VAL A 100 0.98 16.54 15.70
N ASN A 101 2.22 16.44 15.22
CA ASN A 101 3.37 17.13 15.82
C ASN A 101 3.59 18.50 15.15
N LEU A 102 4.31 19.39 15.83
CA LEU A 102 4.78 20.66 15.26
C LEU A 102 6.30 20.80 15.47
N PRO A 103 7.03 21.36 14.49
CA PRO A 103 6.58 21.64 13.12
C PRO A 103 6.33 20.33 12.33
N ASN A 104 5.42 20.36 11.34
CA ASN A 104 5.19 19.24 10.44
C ASN A 104 5.19 19.69 8.98
N THR A 105 5.36 18.73 8.07
CA THR A 105 5.37 18.94 6.62
C THR A 105 4.10 18.39 5.94
N LEU A 106 3.01 18.23 6.69
CA LEU A 106 1.77 17.68 6.15
C LEU A 106 1.19 18.61 5.08
N SER A 107 0.55 18.04 4.06
CA SER A 107 -0.32 18.84 3.20
C SER A 107 -1.50 19.38 4.03
N LYS A 108 -2.09 20.50 3.60
CA LYS A 108 -3.27 21.06 4.29
C LYS A 108 -4.39 20.02 4.42
N GLU A 109 -4.63 19.23 3.37
CA GLU A 109 -5.64 18.17 3.40
C GLU A 109 -5.31 17.10 4.44
N MET A 110 -4.06 16.65 4.52
CA MET A 110 -3.64 15.64 5.49
C MET A 110 -3.69 16.15 6.93
N PHE A 111 -3.29 17.41 7.15
CA PHE A 111 -3.41 18.04 8.45
C PHE A 111 -4.87 18.09 8.92
N GLU A 112 -5.78 18.59 8.08
CA GLU A 112 -7.22 18.63 8.38
C GLU A 112 -7.79 17.23 8.61
N PHE A 113 -7.35 16.25 7.81
CA PHE A 113 -7.77 14.85 7.96
C PHE A 113 -7.39 14.30 9.34
N TYR A 114 -6.14 14.46 9.79
CA TYR A 114 -5.69 13.93 11.07
C TYR A 114 -6.32 14.65 12.28
N ILE A 115 -6.54 15.96 12.19
CA ILE A 115 -7.23 16.71 13.24
C ILE A 115 -8.69 16.23 13.39
N LYS A 116 -9.36 15.95 12.27
CA LYS A 116 -10.74 15.44 12.26
C LYS A 116 -10.82 13.98 12.73
N HIS A 117 -9.81 13.16 12.43
CA HIS A 117 -9.79 11.73 12.72
C HIS A 117 -8.66 11.37 13.69
N LYS A 118 -8.80 11.80 14.95
CA LYS A 118 -7.83 11.48 16.01
C LYS A 118 -7.76 10.00 16.34
N GLY A 119 -8.78 9.21 16.01
CA GLY A 119 -8.79 7.76 16.16
C GLY A 119 -9.12 7.09 14.83
N ILE A 120 -8.30 6.12 14.40
CA ILE A 120 -8.48 5.39 13.14
C ILE A 120 -8.39 3.88 13.39
N LEU A 121 -9.33 3.11 12.86
CA LEU A 121 -9.25 1.65 12.90
C LEU A 121 -8.24 1.16 11.87
N THR A 122 -7.47 0.13 12.22
CA THR A 122 -6.46 -0.46 11.33
C THR A 122 -7.03 -0.85 9.98
N LYS A 123 -8.27 -1.37 9.96
CA LYS A 123 -8.97 -1.78 8.73
C LYS A 123 -9.30 -0.61 7.79
N ASP A 124 -9.41 0.61 8.30
CA ASP A 124 -9.84 1.77 7.51
C ASP A 124 -8.64 2.44 6.80
N ILE A 125 -7.41 2.06 7.18
CA ILE A 125 -6.16 2.51 6.54
C ILE A 125 -5.98 1.77 5.23
N GLY A 126 -5.80 2.50 4.13
CA GLY A 126 -5.71 1.93 2.78
C GLY A 126 -7.05 1.57 2.13
N LEU A 127 -8.14 1.50 2.88
CA LEU A 127 -9.51 1.44 2.32
C LEU A 127 -10.09 2.83 2.09
N ASN A 128 -9.74 3.81 2.93
CA ASN A 128 -10.11 5.20 2.69
C ASN A 128 -9.20 5.80 1.62
N LYS A 129 -9.76 6.22 0.48
CA LYS A 129 -9.00 6.83 -0.63
C LYS A 129 -8.14 8.03 -0.20
N LYS A 130 -8.45 8.65 0.95
CA LYS A 130 -7.68 9.78 1.50
C LYS A 130 -6.42 9.38 2.27
N LEU A 131 -6.38 8.20 2.90
CA LEU A 131 -5.23 7.76 3.69
C LEU A 131 -4.76 6.39 3.23
N SER A 132 -3.72 6.38 2.39
CA SER A 132 -3.00 5.17 2.03
C SER A 132 -2.13 4.68 3.21
N GLU A 133 -1.82 3.38 3.23
CA GLU A 133 -0.88 2.84 4.21
C GLU A 133 0.51 3.51 4.07
N GLU A 134 0.91 3.85 2.84
CA GLU A 134 2.17 4.53 2.54
C GLU A 134 2.21 5.96 3.07
N GLN A 135 1.14 6.74 2.90
CA GLN A 135 1.04 8.08 3.49
C GLN A 135 1.15 8.00 5.01
N PHE A 136 0.36 7.12 5.62
CA PHE A 136 0.35 6.95 7.07
C PHE A 136 1.75 6.61 7.62
N CYS A 137 2.42 5.64 7.01
CA CYS A 137 3.77 5.24 7.44
C CYS A 137 4.80 6.34 7.18
N TYR A 138 4.70 7.08 6.07
CA TYR A 138 5.61 8.18 5.76
C TYR A 138 5.50 9.31 6.78
N ASP A 139 4.28 9.68 7.17
CA ASP A 139 4.04 10.75 8.15
C ASP A 139 4.53 10.37 9.56
N ILE A 140 4.42 9.10 9.94
CA ILE A 140 5.02 8.59 11.19
C ILE A 140 6.55 8.68 11.11
N CYS A 141 7.16 8.24 10.01
CA CYS A 141 8.61 8.17 9.89
C CYS A 141 9.26 9.57 9.82
N ASN A 142 8.57 10.54 9.23
CA ASN A 142 9.02 11.94 9.19
C ASN A 142 8.64 12.73 10.44
N ASN A 143 8.12 12.07 11.49
CA ASN A 143 7.70 12.68 12.73
C ASN A 143 6.61 13.77 12.57
N ASN A 144 5.85 13.72 11.47
CA ASN A 144 4.69 14.59 11.26
C ASN A 144 3.55 14.24 12.22
N ILE A 145 3.43 12.94 12.54
CA ILE A 145 2.47 12.43 13.50
C ILE A 145 3.13 11.43 14.45
N THR A 146 2.57 11.30 15.65
CA THR A 146 2.83 10.20 16.59
C THR A 146 1.57 9.38 16.78
N ILE A 147 1.74 8.08 17.05
CA ILE A 147 0.63 7.15 17.18
C ILE A 147 0.68 6.40 18.51
N GLN A 148 -0.49 6.15 19.09
CA GLN A 148 -0.68 5.20 20.18
C GLN A 148 -1.48 4.00 19.67
N GLU A 149 -0.90 2.81 19.80
CA GLU A 149 -1.47 1.56 19.29
C GLU A 149 -2.34 0.88 20.35
N PHE A 150 -3.50 0.36 19.93
CA PHE A 150 -4.38 -0.41 20.79
C PHE A 150 -4.77 -1.75 20.15
N SER A 151 -4.63 -2.83 20.92
CA SER A 151 -5.17 -4.14 20.55
C SER A 151 -6.67 -4.22 20.84
N LYS A 152 -7.36 -5.18 20.20
CA LYS A 152 -8.81 -5.39 20.40
C LYS A 152 -9.14 -5.65 21.86
N ASP A 153 -8.35 -6.50 22.53
CA ASP A 153 -8.55 -6.85 23.93
C ASP A 153 -8.33 -5.66 24.86
N CYS A 154 -7.37 -4.78 24.54
CA CYS A 154 -7.13 -3.55 25.30
C CYS A 154 -8.33 -2.61 25.25
N VAL A 155 -8.93 -2.43 24.05
CA VAL A 155 -10.12 -1.58 23.88
C VAL A 155 -11.32 -2.16 24.64
N LEU A 156 -11.59 -3.47 24.49
CA LEU A 156 -12.71 -4.12 25.16
C LEU A 156 -12.62 -4.03 26.69
N LYS A 157 -11.41 -4.18 27.27
CA LYS A 157 -11.20 -3.98 28.71
C LYS A 157 -11.53 -2.56 29.15
N LYS A 158 -11.18 -1.54 28.37
CA LYS A 158 -11.46 -0.14 28.71
C LYS A 158 -12.95 0.22 28.61
N VAL A 159 -13.67 -0.34 27.65
CA VAL A 159 -15.12 -0.12 27.49
C VAL A 159 -15.92 -0.81 28.59
N ASN A 160 -15.53 -2.01 29.00
CA ASN A 160 -16.21 -2.75 30.07
C ASN A 160 -15.90 -2.24 31.50
N LEU A 161 -15.02 -1.25 31.63
CA LEU A 161 -14.68 -0.58 32.90
C LEU A 161 -15.32 0.83 33.01
N ALA A 162 -16.07 1.26 32.00
CA ALA A 162 -16.81 2.52 31.94
C ALA A 162 -18.32 2.26 32.05
#